data_AF-A0A9E5YSA1-F1
#
_entry.id   AF-A0A9E5YSA1-F1
#
_cell.length_a   1.000
_cell.length_b   1.000
_cell.length_c   1.000
_cell.angle_alpha   90.00
_cell.angle_beta   90.00
_cell.angle_gamma   90.00
#
_symmetry.space_group_name_H-M   'P 1'
#
loop_
_entity.id
_entity.type
_entity.pdbx_description
1 polymer ?
#
loop_
_entity_poly.entity_id
_entity_poly.type
_entity_poly.pdbx_seq_one_letter_code
_entity_poly.pdbx_strand_id
1 'polypeptide(L)'
;MRPIEKKVFQKITDKGINFDDVLEILDRTSTQEMKKSFPDDCHFQSDKYFAKFILDSLLRYKLIKKDGAKFFKIERKKKEE
;
A
#
# COMPACT_ATOMS: atom_id res chain seq x y z
N MET A 1 6.32 0.32 9.04
CA MET A 1 5.27 0.72 8.08
C MET A 1 4.79 2.11 8.41
N ARG A 2 4.70 2.97 7.40
CA ARG A 2 4.08 4.29 7.47
C ARG A 2 2.56 4.15 7.65
N PRO A 3 1.86 5.16 8.19
CA PRO A 3 0.41 5.13 8.39
C PRO A 3 -0.37 4.77 7.11
N ILE A 4 0.05 5.35 5.98
CA ILE A 4 -0.55 5.09 4.67
C ILE A 4 -0.37 3.64 4.19
N GLU A 5 0.82 3.07 4.39
CA GLU A 5 1.12 1.68 4.00
C GLU A 5 0.26 0.70 4.80
N LYS A 6 0.05 0.99 6.10
CA LYS A 6 -0.83 0.19 6.96
C LYS A 6 -2.28 0.27 6.51
N LYS A 7 -2.76 1.46 6.12
CA LYS A 7 -4.13 1.68 5.61
C LYS A 7 -4.36 0.91 4.31
N VAL A 8 -3.40 0.98 3.37
CA VAL A 8 -3.45 0.20 2.14
C VAL A 8 -3.45 -1.29 2.47
N PHE A 9 -2.50 -1.77 3.29
CA PHE A 9 -2.41 -3.18 3.67
C PHE A 9 -3.67 -3.73 4.35
N GLN A 10 -4.34 -2.94 5.19
CA GLN A 10 -5.61 -3.33 5.81
C GLN A 10 -6.75 -3.49 4.80
N LYS A 11 -6.73 -2.71 3.71
CA LYS A 11 -7.71 -2.84 2.61
C LYS A 11 -7.40 -3.96 1.63
N ILE A 12 -6.17 -4.50 1.63
CA ILE A 12 -5.84 -5.69 0.84
C ILE A 12 -6.54 -6.89 1.48
N THR A 13 -7.59 -7.36 0.82
CA THR A 13 -8.35 -8.55 1.19
C THR A 13 -7.93 -9.74 0.32
N ASP A 14 -8.49 -10.91 0.61
CA ASP A 14 -8.22 -12.16 -0.13
C ASP A 14 -8.69 -12.10 -1.59
N LYS A 15 -9.57 -11.15 -1.93
CA LYS A 15 -10.00 -10.89 -3.33
C LYS A 15 -8.89 -10.26 -4.18
N GLY A 16 -7.83 -9.77 -3.54
CA GLY A 16 -6.76 -9.00 -4.15
C GLY A 16 -7.20 -7.58 -4.49
N ILE A 17 -6.22 -6.69 -4.64
CA ILE A 17 -6.45 -5.30 -5.09
C ILE A 17 -5.58 -4.99 -6.30
N ASN A 18 -6.04 -4.09 -7.14
CA ASN A 18 -5.30 -3.57 -8.28
C ASN A 18 -4.57 -2.27 -7.93
N PHE A 19 -3.73 -1.82 -8.86
CA PHE A 19 -3.06 -0.53 -8.76
C PHE A 19 -4.06 0.64 -8.67
N ASP A 20 -5.15 0.59 -9.44
CA ASP A 20 -6.20 1.62 -9.41
C ASP A 20 -6.93 1.69 -8.07
N ASP A 21 -7.14 0.54 -7.40
CA ASP A 21 -7.73 0.52 -6.05
C ASP A 21 -6.81 1.22 -5.04
N VAL A 22 -5.48 1.05 -5.18
CA VAL A 22 -4.50 1.77 -4.33
C VAL A 22 -4.55 3.27 -4.61
N LEU A 23 -4.67 3.67 -5.88
CA LEU A 23 -4.82 5.08 -6.25
C LEU A 23 -6.11 5.68 -5.66
N GLU A 24 -7.23 4.97 -5.73
CA GLU A 24 -8.49 5.43 -5.12
C GLU A 24 -8.37 5.60 -3.60
N ILE A 25 -7.59 4.74 -2.93
CA ILE A 25 -7.31 4.88 -1.49
C ILE A 25 -6.46 6.13 -1.21
N LEU A 26 -5.49 6.42 -2.07
CA LEU A 26 -4.64 7.61 -1.95
C LEU A 26 -5.40 8.90 -2.21
N ASP A 27 -6.25 8.92 -3.25
CA ASP A 27 -7.10 10.07 -3.60
C ASP A 27 -8.10 10.39 -2.47
N ARG A 28 -8.63 9.35 -1.82
CA ARG A 28 -9.47 9.51 -0.61
C ARG A 28 -8.68 9.82 0.67
N THR A 29 -7.35 9.87 0.61
CA THR A 29 -6.53 10.14 1.77
C THR A 29 -6.15 11.62 1.82
N SER A 30 -6.40 12.25 2.98
CA SER A 30 -6.15 13.67 3.16
C SER A 30 -4.66 14.00 2.97
N THR A 31 -4.37 15.17 2.39
CA THR A 31 -3.02 15.72 2.24
C THR A 31 -2.26 15.82 3.56
N GLN A 32 -2.96 15.95 4.69
CA GLN A 32 -2.33 15.89 6.03
C GLN A 32 -1.80 14.49 6.38
N GLU A 33 -2.51 13.41 6.03
CA GLU A 33 -2.06 12.03 6.25
C GLU A 33 -0.92 11.66 5.30
N MET A 34 -0.97 12.17 4.05
CA MET A 34 0.12 12.08 3.08
C MET A 34 1.39 12.73 3.63
N LYS A 35 1.31 13.98 4.13
CA LYS A 35 2.46 14.69 4.74
C LYS A 35 3.04 13.98 5.95
N LYS A 36 2.21 13.35 6.79
CA LYS A 36 2.70 12.54 7.92
C LYS A 36 3.44 11.29 7.47
N SER A 37 3.04 10.71 6.36
CA SER A 37 3.65 9.48 5.83
C SER A 37 4.85 9.77 4.93
N PHE A 38 4.90 10.94 4.28
CA PHE A 38 5.93 11.38 3.36
C PHE A 38 6.34 12.83 3.67
N PRO A 39 7.00 13.08 4.82
CA PRO A 39 7.39 14.44 5.21
C PRO A 39 8.37 15.09 4.21
N ASP A 40 9.22 14.28 3.55
CA ASP A 40 10.26 14.74 2.63
C ASP A 40 9.84 14.78 1.14
N ASP A 41 8.81 14.03 0.73
CA ASP A 41 8.47 13.78 -0.69
C ASP A 41 7.19 14.52 -1.17
N CYS A 42 6.55 15.31 -0.31
CA CYS A 42 5.17 15.75 -0.51
C CYS A 42 4.95 16.89 -1.54
N HIS A 43 6.00 17.45 -2.16
CA HIS A 43 5.83 18.65 -2.99
C HIS A 43 5.82 18.44 -4.51
N PHE A 44 6.27 17.29 -5.05
CA PHE A 44 6.40 17.15 -6.52
C PHE A 44 6.12 15.75 -7.10
N GLN A 45 5.75 14.76 -6.28
CA GLN A 45 5.51 13.39 -6.75
C GLN A 45 4.01 13.15 -7.02
N SER A 46 3.70 12.36 -8.04
CA SER A 46 2.32 12.00 -8.40
C SER A 46 1.77 10.88 -7.51
N ASP A 47 0.45 10.76 -7.40
CA ASP A 47 -0.19 9.66 -6.65
C ASP A 47 0.26 8.27 -7.14
N LYS A 48 0.58 8.16 -8.42
CA LYS A 48 1.17 6.94 -9.02
C LYS A 48 2.52 6.58 -8.41
N TYR A 49 3.36 7.57 -8.10
CA TYR A 49 4.63 7.32 -7.42
C TYR A 49 4.39 6.78 -6.01
N PHE A 50 3.49 7.41 -5.25
CA PHE A 50 3.16 6.95 -3.89
C PHE A 50 2.53 5.56 -3.89
N ALA A 51 1.60 5.27 -4.80
CA ALA A 51 1.00 3.94 -4.94
C ALA A 51 2.07 2.88 -5.24
N LYS A 52 2.96 3.16 -6.19
CA LYS A 52 4.06 2.27 -6.54
C LYS A 52 5.01 2.07 -5.35
N PHE A 53 5.38 3.14 -4.64
CA PHE A 53 6.25 3.07 -3.49
C PHE A 53 5.65 2.20 -2.37
N ILE A 54 4.36 2.41 -2.05
CA ILE A 54 3.66 1.63 -1.03
C ILE A 54 3.61 0.15 -1.42
N LEU A 55 3.26 -0.17 -2.67
CA LEU A 55 3.23 -1.55 -3.15
C LEU A 55 4.62 -2.19 -3.15
N ASP A 56 5.65 -1.45 -3.57
CA ASP A 56 7.04 -1.94 -3.56
C ASP A 56 7.52 -2.20 -2.13
N SER A 57 7.25 -1.29 -1.20
CA SER A 57 7.48 -1.50 0.24
C SER A 57 6.80 -2.77 0.73
N LEU A 58 5.50 -2.94 0.45
CA LEU A 58 4.72 -4.10 0.89
C LEU A 58 5.25 -5.42 0.30
N LEU A 59 5.71 -5.41 -0.95
CA LEU A 59 6.36 -6.54 -1.60
C LEU A 59 7.72 -6.85 -0.96
N ARG A 60 8.55 -5.83 -0.69
CA ARG A 60 9.84 -5.99 0.01
C ARG A 60 9.68 -6.57 1.40
N TYR A 61 8.65 -6.15 2.13
CA TYR A 61 8.33 -6.70 3.44
C TYR A 61 7.69 -8.11 3.37
N LYS A 62 7.47 -8.67 2.18
CA LYS A 62 6.80 -9.97 1.95
C LYS A 62 5.43 -10.04 2.63
N LEU A 63 4.72 -8.91 2.67
CA LEU A 63 3.37 -8.81 3.24
C LEU A 63 2.30 -9.04 2.17
N ILE A 64 2.63 -8.74 0.92
CA ILE A 64 1.76 -8.97 -0.23
C ILE A 64 2.51 -9.74 -1.30
N LYS A 65 1.76 -10.44 -2.16
CA LYS A 65 2.27 -11.10 -3.34
C LYS A 65 1.62 -10.47 -4.57
N LYS A 66 2.41 -10.26 -5.61
CA LYS A 66 1.91 -9.85 -6.92
C LYS A 66 1.55 -11.10 -7.73
N ASP A 67 0.33 -11.14 -8.26
CA ASP A 67 -0.15 -12.17 -9.17
C ASP A 67 -0.82 -11.46 -10.37
N GLY A 68 -0.09 -11.42 -11.50
CA GLY A 68 -0.48 -10.62 -12.66
C GLY A 68 -0.62 -9.12 -12.34
N ALA A 69 -1.84 -8.59 -12.55
CA ALA A 69 -2.19 -7.21 -12.26
C ALA A 69 -2.68 -6.98 -10.81
N LYS A 70 -2.92 -8.06 -10.05
CA LYS A 70 -3.49 -8.03 -8.70
C LYS A 70 -2.42 -8.22 -7.63
N PHE A 71 -2.67 -7.63 -6.47
CA PHE A 71 -1.89 -7.78 -5.26
C PHE A 71 -2.72 -8.47 -4.19
N PHE A 72 -2.21 -9.57 -3.68
CA PHE A 72 -2.86 -10.39 -2.67
C PHE A 72 -2.11 -10.30 -1.36
N LYS A 73 -2.84 -10.34 -0.25
CA LYS A 73 -2.23 -10.39 1.08
C LYS A 73 -1.59 -11.76 1.26
N ILE A 74 -0.34 -11.79 1.69
CA ILE A 74 0.29 -13.02 2.14
C ILE A 74 -0.23 -13.23 3.56
N GLU A 75 -1.24 -14.09 3.70
CA GLU A 75 -1.51 -14.68 5.00
C GLU A 75 -0.25 -15.44 5.42
N ARG A 76 0.54 -14.82 6.30
CA ARG A 76 1.37 -15.60 7.20
C ARG A 76 0.38 -16.47 7.97
N LYS A 77 0.18 -17.71 7.54
CA LYS A 77 -0.26 -18.77 8.45
C LYS A 77 0.60 -18.59 9.69
N LYS A 78 0.00 -18.09 10.78
CA LYS A 78 0.62 -18.18 12.10
C LYS A 78 0.97 -19.65 12.22
N LYS A 79 2.26 -19.99 12.19
CA LYS A 79 2.69 -21.21 12.86
C LYS A 79 2.32 -20.95 14.32
N GLU A 80 1.29 -21.64 14.76
CA GLU A 80 1.13 -22.00 16.16
C GLU A 80 2.44 -22.66 16.60
N GLU A 81 3.12 -22.03 17.53
CA GLU A 81 4.04 -22.66 18.49
C GLU A 81 3.73 -22.04 19.85
#